data_AF-W0PGQ4-F1
#
_entry.id   AF-W0PGQ4-F1
#
_cell.length_a   1.000
_cell.length_b   1.000
_cell.length_c   1.000
_cell.angle_alpha   90.00
_cell.angle_beta   90.00
_cell.angle_gamma   90.00
#
_symmetry.space_group_name_H-M   'P 1'
#
loop_
_entity.id
_entity.type
_entity.pdbx_description
1 polymer ?
#
loop_
_entity_poly.entity_id
_entity_poly.type
_entity_poly.pdbx_seq_one_letter_code
_entity_poly.pdbx_strand_id
1 'polypeptide(L)'
;MTSPHVFNTTAMLIKMANQIASFFEALPDKEEGLQSVYQHIRKFWEPRMRTALLDFLEQHPDGQDGEIALSAFALEAINNHKADLKPAEPTTPSATPVAP
;
A
#
# COMPACT_ATOMS: atom_id res chain seq x y z
N MET A 1 -6.74 -3.21 27.68
CA MET A 1 -6.24 -3.81 26.43
C MET A 1 -6.58 -2.84 25.31
N THR A 2 -5.83 -1.76 25.19
CA THR A 2 -6.12 -0.68 24.22
C THR A 2 -4.81 -0.36 23.56
N SER A 3 -4.52 -1.04 22.45
CA SER A 3 -3.40 -0.67 21.59
C SER A 3 -3.76 0.61 20.84
N PRO A 4 -3.04 1.73 21.05
CA PRO A 4 -3.25 2.94 20.28
C PRO A 4 -2.46 2.84 18.97
N HIS A 5 -3.05 2.24 17.92
CA HIS A 5 -2.60 2.41 16.53
C HIS A 5 -3.66 3.20 15.73
N VAL A 6 -4.13 4.31 16.30
CA VAL A 6 -5.30 5.05 15.81
C VAL A 6 -5.01 5.98 14.61
N PHE A 7 -3.86 5.87 13.91
CA PHE A 7 -3.59 6.76 12.76
C PHE A 7 -3.01 6.11 11.49
N ASN A 8 -2.90 4.77 11.40
CA ASN A 8 -2.45 4.09 10.16
C ASN A 8 -3.16 2.74 9.97
N THR A 9 -4.50 2.75 9.93
CA THR A 9 -5.25 1.53 9.58
C THR A 9 -5.03 1.24 8.09
N THR A 10 -4.70 0.01 7.72
CA THR A 10 -4.51 -0.44 6.33
C THR A 10 -5.64 0.01 5.41
N ALA A 11 -6.88 0.00 5.92
CA ALA A 11 -8.07 0.60 5.30
C ALA A 11 -7.88 2.03 4.78
N MET A 12 -7.23 2.92 5.55
CA MET A 12 -6.94 4.30 5.15
C MET A 12 -5.87 4.34 4.05
N LEU A 13 -4.84 3.50 4.14
CA LEU A 13 -3.80 3.39 3.11
C LEU A 13 -4.42 2.94 1.77
N ILE A 14 -5.30 1.94 1.79
CA ILE A 14 -6.01 1.47 0.60
C ILE A 14 -6.86 2.59 -0.01
N LYS A 15 -7.63 3.32 0.82
CA LYS A 15 -8.42 4.47 0.35
C LYS A 15 -7.54 5.54 -0.31
N MET A 16 -6.43 5.91 0.32
CA MET A 16 -5.50 6.89 -0.26
C MET A 16 -4.87 6.39 -1.56
N ALA A 17 -4.45 5.12 -1.61
CA ALA A 17 -3.91 4.50 -2.83
C ALA A 17 -4.94 4.52 -3.97
N ASN A 18 -6.21 4.22 -3.69
CA ASN A 18 -7.29 4.27 -4.67
C ASN A 18 -7.56 5.68 -5.17
N GLN A 19 -7.51 6.69 -4.29
CA GLN A 19 -7.67 8.09 -4.69
C GLN A 19 -6.53 8.54 -5.62
N ILE A 20 -5.29 8.15 -5.32
CA ILE A 20 -4.13 8.45 -6.16
C ILE A 20 -4.30 7.72 -7.51
N ALA A 21 -4.64 6.43 -7.49
CA ALA A 21 -4.86 5.64 -8.71
C ALA A 21 -5.95 6.23 -9.59
N SER A 22 -7.10 6.61 -9.03
CA SER A 22 -8.20 7.21 -9.79
C SER A 22 -7.80 8.51 -10.49
N PHE A 23 -6.86 9.28 -9.93
CA PHE A 23 -6.35 10.49 -10.58
C PHE A 23 -5.47 10.17 -11.80
N PHE A 24 -4.58 9.19 -11.68
CA PHE A 24 -3.67 8.79 -12.76
C PHE A 24 -4.32 7.86 -13.79
N GLU A 25 -5.39 7.15 -13.43
CA GLU A 25 -6.19 6.32 -14.34
C GLU A 25 -6.89 7.16 -15.41
N ALA A 26 -7.11 8.45 -15.15
CA ALA A 26 -7.64 9.39 -16.14
C ALA A 26 -6.62 9.78 -17.24
N LEU A 27 -5.36 9.37 -17.12
CA LEU A 27 -4.36 9.62 -18.14
C LEU A 27 -4.61 8.74 -19.38
N PRO A 28 -4.34 9.26 -20.59
CA PRO A 28 -4.53 8.49 -21.84
C PRO A 28 -3.55 7.33 -21.97
N ASP A 29 -2.38 7.44 -21.33
CA ASP A 29 -1.36 6.40 -21.32
C ASP A 29 -1.42 5.62 -20.01
N LYS A 30 -1.83 4.36 -20.12
CA LYS A 30 -2.02 3.48 -18.97
C LYS A 30 -0.69 3.20 -18.26
N GLU A 31 0.38 2.99 -19.01
CA GLU A 31 1.69 2.63 -18.46
C GLU A 31 2.30 3.80 -17.66
N GLU A 32 2.23 5.01 -18.21
CA GLU A 32 2.58 6.26 -17.52
C GLU A 32 1.75 6.47 -16.25
N GLY A 33 0.45 6.16 -16.30
CA GLY A 33 -0.42 6.24 -15.13
C GLY A 33 0.01 5.28 -14.03
N LEU A 34 0.27 4.01 -14.36
CA LEU A 34 0.75 3.00 -13.39
C LEU A 34 2.07 3.42 -12.74
N GLN A 35 3.03 3.88 -13.56
CA GLN A 35 4.31 4.41 -13.09
C GLN A 35 4.13 5.60 -12.15
N SER A 36 3.24 6.52 -12.51
CA SER A 36 2.98 7.73 -11.74
C SER A 36 2.36 7.43 -10.38
N VAL A 37 1.44 6.47 -10.28
CA VAL A 37 0.86 6.00 -9.01
C VAL A 37 1.96 5.49 -8.08
N TYR A 38 2.77 4.56 -8.57
CA TYR A 38 3.85 3.97 -7.79
C TYR A 38 4.85 5.05 -7.33
N GLN A 39 5.30 5.93 -8.23
CA GLN A 39 6.23 7.01 -7.89
C GLN A 39 5.64 7.98 -6.87
N HIS A 40 4.35 8.29 -6.97
CA HIS A 40 3.67 9.15 -6.01
C HIS A 40 3.65 8.50 -4.62
N ILE A 41 3.25 7.23 -4.52
CA ILE A 41 3.29 6.48 -3.26
C ILE A 41 4.72 6.48 -2.70
N ARG A 42 5.74 6.15 -3.50
CA ARG A 42 7.14 6.13 -3.05
C ARG A 42 7.63 7.47 -2.53
N LYS A 43 7.26 8.58 -3.18
CA LYS A 43 7.74 9.93 -2.88
C LYS A 43 7.04 10.57 -1.69
N PHE A 44 5.74 10.33 -1.54
CA PHE A 44 4.91 10.99 -0.52
C PHE A 44 4.66 10.11 0.70
N TRP A 45 4.72 8.78 0.59
CA TRP A 45 4.47 7.89 1.72
C TRP A 45 5.75 7.57 2.49
N GLU A 46 5.61 7.56 3.81
CA GLU A 46 6.69 7.14 4.69
C GLU A 46 7.02 5.65 4.52
N PRO A 47 8.26 5.22 4.81
CA PRO A 47 8.67 3.82 4.72
C PRO A 47 7.72 2.85 5.43
N ARG A 48 7.22 3.24 6.62
CA ARG A 48 6.30 2.42 7.42
C ARG A 48 4.95 2.19 6.75
N MET A 49 4.40 3.19 6.06
CA MET A 49 3.15 3.07 5.32
C MET A 49 3.30 2.13 4.12
N ARG A 50 4.45 2.21 3.43
CA ARG A 50 4.78 1.31 2.32
C ARG A 50 4.92 -0.12 2.80
N THR A 51 5.61 -0.34 3.90
CA THR A 51 5.71 -1.68 4.50
C THR A 51 4.35 -2.23 4.91
N ALA A 52 3.48 -1.43 5.55
CA ALA A 52 2.14 -1.86 5.92
C ALA A 52 1.26 -2.22 4.71
N LEU A 53 1.36 -1.47 3.61
CA LEU A 53 0.67 -1.79 2.36
C LEU A 53 1.21 -3.06 1.68
N LEU A 54 2.52 -3.30 1.75
CA LEU A 54 3.12 -4.52 1.21
C LEU A 54 2.74 -5.75 2.05
N ASP A 55 2.82 -5.65 3.37
CA ASP A 55 2.39 -6.71 4.31
C ASP A 55 0.91 -7.07 4.07
N PHE A 56 0.07 -6.05 3.89
CA PHE A 56 -1.32 -6.24 3.49
C PHE A 56 -1.46 -7.06 2.20
N LEU A 57 -0.69 -6.75 1.17
CA LEU A 57 -0.72 -7.47 -0.10
C LEU A 57 -0.13 -8.88 -0.02
N GLU A 58 0.69 -9.18 1.00
CA GLU A 58 1.15 -10.53 1.27
C GLU A 58 0.04 -11.38 1.92
N GLN A 59 -0.79 -10.78 2.77
CA GLN A 59 -1.94 -11.43 3.39
C GLN A 59 -3.16 -11.50 2.45
N HIS A 60 -3.35 -10.46 1.62
CA HIS A 60 -4.46 -10.27 0.70
C HIS A 60 -3.92 -10.02 -0.72
N PRO A 61 -3.54 -11.07 -1.47
CA PRO A 61 -2.96 -10.92 -2.80
C PRO A 61 -3.90 -10.25 -3.80
N ASP A 62 -5.21 -10.43 -3.64
CA ASP A 62 -6.26 -9.75 -4.41
C ASP A 62 -6.46 -8.27 -4.01
N GLY A 63 -5.74 -7.78 -3.00
CA GLY A 63 -5.84 -6.40 -2.52
C GLY A 63 -7.16 -6.09 -1.81
N GLN A 64 -7.90 -7.11 -1.38
CA GLN A 64 -9.22 -6.98 -0.76
C GLN A 64 -9.22 -7.50 0.68
N ASP A 65 -9.73 -6.67 1.60
CA ASP A 65 -9.95 -7.00 3.00
C ASP A 65 -11.32 -6.52 3.46
N GLY A 66 -12.22 -7.49 3.66
CA GLY A 66 -13.62 -7.26 3.97
C GLY A 66 -14.31 -6.38 2.92
N GLU A 67 -14.76 -5.20 3.36
CA GLU A 67 -15.48 -4.22 2.55
C GLU A 67 -14.57 -3.22 1.81
N ILE A 68 -13.25 -3.30 2.02
CA ILE A 68 -12.28 -2.39 1.42
C ILE A 68 -11.38 -3.16 0.45
N ALA A 69 -11.26 -2.65 -0.78
CA ALA A 69 -10.44 -3.24 -1.81
C ALA A 69 -9.59 -2.17 -2.52
N LEU A 70 -8.36 -2.53 -2.89
CA LEU A 70 -7.56 -1.77 -3.83
C LEU A 70 -8.22 -1.80 -5.20
N SER A 71 -8.24 -0.66 -5.88
CA SER A 71 -8.64 -0.60 -7.29
C SER A 71 -7.69 -1.46 -8.12
N ALA A 72 -8.19 -2.09 -9.18
CA ALA A 72 -7.37 -2.91 -10.08
C ALA A 72 -6.13 -2.15 -10.59
N PHE A 73 -6.29 -0.85 -10.90
CA PHE A 73 -5.20 0.03 -11.32
C PHE A 73 -4.14 0.24 -10.24
N ALA A 74 -4.56 0.48 -9.00
CA ALA A 74 -3.65 0.64 -7.86
C ALA A 74 -2.90 -0.67 -7.57
N LEU A 75 -3.64 -1.78 -7.55
CA LEU A 75 -3.08 -3.12 -7.32
C LEU A 75 -2.05 -3.47 -8.39
N GLU A 76 -2.33 -3.20 -9.66
CA GLU A 76 -1.42 -3.44 -10.78
C GLU A 76 -0.17 -2.57 -10.69
N ALA A 77 -0.33 -1.27 -10.42
CA ALA A 77 0.79 -0.34 -10.24
C ALA A 77 1.72 -0.77 -9.10
N ILE A 78 1.14 -1.15 -7.96
CA ILE A 78 1.90 -1.63 -6.81
C ILE A 78 2.60 -2.95 -7.14
N ASN A 79 1.89 -3.92 -7.72
CA ASN A 79 2.45 -5.24 -8.09
C ASN A 79 3.64 -5.12 -9.05
N ASN A 80 3.52 -4.30 -10.09
CA ASN A 80 4.58 -4.08 -11.07
C ASN A 80 5.85 -3.47 -10.44
N HIS A 81 5.69 -2.69 -9.36
CA HIS A 81 6.78 -1.95 -8.72
C HIS A 81 7.03 -2.33 -7.26
N LYS A 82 6.59 -3.52 -6.82
CA LYS A 82 6.75 -4.00 -5.43
C LYS A 82 8.20 -3.91 -4.95
N ALA A 83 9.15 -4.30 -5.80
CA ALA A 83 10.57 -4.31 -5.47
C ALA A 83 11.14 -2.91 -5.18
N ASP A 84 10.56 -1.87 -5.79
CA ASP A 84 11.01 -0.50 -5.62
C ASP A 84 10.25 0.23 -4.50
N LEU A 85 8.99 -0.16 -4.27
CA LEU A 85 8.25 0.29 -3.09
C LEU A 85 8.83 -0.20 -1.78
N LYS A 86 9.49 -1.37 -1.79
CA LYS A 86 10.20 -1.92 -0.63
C LYS A 86 11.24 -0.88 -0.17
N PRO A 87 11.06 -0.28 1.02
CA PRO A 87 12.14 0.52 1.59
C PRO A 87 13.35 -0.42 1.78
N ALA A 88 14.56 0.07 1.48
CA ALA A 88 15.78 -0.61 1.86
C ALA A 88 15.74 -0.82 3.39
N GLU A 89 15.50 -2.07 3.77
CA GLU A 89 15.41 -2.64 5.13
C GLU A 89 15.30 -1.62 6.29
N PRO A 90 14.12 -1.44 6.91
CA PRO A 90 14.10 -1.19 8.33
C PRO A 90 14.43 -2.51 9.01
N THR A 91 15.66 -2.64 9.53
CA THR A 91 15.94 -3.58 10.59
C THR A 91 14.86 -3.44 11.66
N THR A 92 14.07 -4.50 11.86
CA THR A 92 13.39 -4.97 13.08
C THR A 92 11.99 -5.49 12.74
N PRO A 93 11.72 -6.81 12.91
CA PRO A 93 10.37 -7.33 12.85
C PRO A 93 9.61 -6.81 14.08
N SER A 94 8.74 -5.81 13.88
CA SER A 94 7.78 -5.40 14.91
C SER A 94 6.59 -6.36 14.96
N ALA A 95 6.88 -7.66 14.98
CA ALA A 95 5.96 -8.68 15.45
C ALA A 95 6.39 -9.00 16.87
N THR A 96 5.69 -8.42 17.85
CA THR A 96 5.68 -9.01 19.19
C THR A 96 4.60 -10.09 19.16
N PRO A 97 4.95 -11.39 19.09
CA PRO A 97 3.99 -12.44 19.37
C PRO A 97 3.70 -12.37 20.87
N VAL A 98 2.55 -11.82 21.25
CA VAL A 98 2.04 -11.88 22.62
C VAL A 98 0.94 -12.94 22.67
N ALA A 99 1.36 -14.14 23.03
CA ALA A 99 0.56 -15.23 23.61
C ALA A 99 1.54 -16.20 24.33
N PRO A 100 1.10 -17.01 25.31
CA PRO A 100 -0.24 -17.09 25.92
C PRO A 100 -0.40 -16.27 27.23
#